data_AF-A0A0L6X266-F1
#
_entry.id   AF-A0A0L6X266-F1
#
_cell.length_a   1.000
_cell.length_b   1.000
_cell.length_c   1.000
_cell.angle_alpha   90.00
_cell.angle_beta   90.00
_cell.angle_gamma   90.00
#
_symmetry.space_group_name_H-M   'P 1'
#
loop_
_entity.id
_entity.type
_entity.pdbx_description
1 polymer ?
#
loop_
_entity_poly.entity_id
_entity_poly.type
_entity_poly.pdbx_seq_one_letter_code
_entity_poly.pdbx_strand_id
1 'polypeptide(L)'
;MNNDPVAWRARMPPRNDTTAPKWDESCPRELPQYFKELEYLFADCGITDDTQKKKYAARYVSYDTAETWLGLPEFGDNTIIGNNVPRPYMYQEWKVAVLRLYPGADASACYNLGDLEQLVNQTFNSGLATLGRFSDYYRDFQRIARWLLANGKLY
;
A
#
# COMPACT_ATOMS: atom_id res chain seq x y z
N MET A 1 11.38 18.96 -38.80
CA MET A 1 11.65 17.55 -38.47
C MET A 1 12.93 17.58 -37.64
N ASN A 2 12.96 17.40 -36.32
CA ASN A 2 12.09 16.64 -35.42
C ASN A 2 12.01 17.35 -34.06
N ASN A 3 10.79 17.58 -33.59
CA ASN A 3 10.52 17.82 -32.18
C ASN A 3 10.43 16.44 -31.52
N ASP A 4 11.55 15.91 -31.06
CA ASP A 4 11.51 14.88 -30.02
C ASP A 4 11.30 15.62 -28.70
N PRO A 5 10.15 15.47 -28.01
CA PRO A 5 10.07 15.93 -26.64
C PRO A 5 11.04 15.02 -25.88
N VAL A 6 12.12 15.61 -25.37
CA VAL A 6 12.97 14.95 -24.39
C VAL A 6 12.04 14.62 -23.23
N ALA A 7 11.47 13.42 -23.22
CA ALA A 7 10.81 12.87 -22.06
C ALA A 7 11.94 12.82 -21.02
N TRP A 8 11.99 13.83 -20.15
CA TRP A 8 12.84 13.80 -18.98
C TRP A 8 12.44 12.55 -18.24
N ARG A 9 13.17 11.45 -18.45
CA ARG A 9 12.98 10.24 -17.68
C ARG A 9 13.27 10.64 -16.24
N ALA A 10 12.19 10.81 -15.47
CA ALA A 10 12.32 11.08 -14.06
C ALA A 10 13.20 9.97 -13.47
N ARG A 11 14.16 10.37 -12.64
CA ARG A 11 14.90 9.40 -11.85
C ARG A 11 14.12 9.16 -10.59
N MET A 12 14.18 7.92 -10.11
CA MET A 12 13.64 7.57 -8.79
C MET A 12 14.14 8.55 -7.73
N PRO A 13 13.24 9.11 -6.90
CA PRO A 13 13.62 10.09 -5.91
C PRO A 13 14.66 9.52 -4.93
N PRO A 14 15.60 10.34 -4.41
CA PRO A 14 16.45 9.91 -3.32
C PRO A 14 15.62 9.61 -2.07
N ARG A 15 16.05 8.64 -1.24
CA ARG A 15 15.32 8.22 -0.02
C ARG A 15 14.94 9.37 0.92
N ASN A 16 15.80 10.39 1.02
CA ASN A 16 15.60 11.53 1.91
C ASN A 16 14.89 12.72 1.24
N ASP A 17 14.40 12.55 0.01
CA ASP A 17 13.67 13.58 -0.70
C ASP A 17 12.25 13.75 -0.15
N THR A 18 11.68 14.93 -0.30
CA THR A 18 10.27 15.20 -0.01
C THR A 18 9.32 14.46 -0.94
N THR A 19 9.79 14.09 -2.13
CA THR A 19 9.03 13.38 -3.18
C THR A 19 9.12 11.85 -3.08
N ALA A 20 9.92 11.33 -2.13
CA ALA A 20 10.03 9.91 -1.90
C ALA A 20 8.73 9.36 -1.28
N PRO A 21 8.22 8.19 -1.76
CA PRO A 21 7.09 7.53 -1.14
C PRO A 21 7.40 7.19 0.32
N LYS A 22 6.46 7.47 1.20
CA LYS A 22 6.56 7.17 2.62
C LYS A 22 5.33 6.43 3.08
N TRP A 23 5.51 5.62 4.10
CA TRP A 23 4.43 4.90 4.74
C TRP A 23 4.70 4.92 6.25
N ASP A 24 3.64 5.01 7.04
CA ASP A 24 3.72 4.85 8.49
C ASP A 24 3.47 3.39 8.86
N GLU A 25 4.45 2.75 9.50
CA GLU A 25 4.37 1.38 9.99
C GLU A 25 3.28 1.21 11.07
N SER A 26 2.93 2.31 11.76
CA SER A 26 1.82 2.36 12.74
C SER A 26 0.45 2.30 12.06
N CYS A 27 0.39 2.56 10.75
CA CYS A 27 -0.84 2.54 9.95
C CYS A 27 -0.73 1.56 8.76
N PRO A 28 -0.83 0.23 9.02
CA PRO A 28 -0.81 -0.82 7.99
C PRO A 28 -1.73 -0.58 6.78
N ARG A 29 -2.81 0.18 6.95
CA ARG A 29 -3.79 0.54 5.91
C ARG A 29 -3.20 1.44 4.82
N GLU A 30 -2.08 2.10 5.07
CA GLU A 30 -1.39 2.97 4.10
C GLU A 30 -0.46 2.18 3.16
N LEU A 31 -0.18 0.89 3.43
CA LEU A 31 0.73 0.08 2.61
C LEU A 31 0.33 0.02 1.14
N PRO A 32 -0.96 -0.20 0.82
CA PRO A 32 -1.40 -0.23 -0.57
C PRO A 32 -1.19 1.10 -1.27
N GLN A 33 -1.37 2.21 -0.55
CA GLN A 33 -1.18 3.55 -1.09
C GLN A 33 0.31 3.81 -1.39
N TYR A 34 1.19 3.41 -0.48
CA TYR A 34 2.64 3.43 -0.70
C TYR A 34 3.04 2.65 -1.97
N PHE A 35 2.54 1.42 -2.14
CA PHE A 35 2.83 0.64 -3.34
C PHE A 35 2.23 1.23 -4.62
N LYS A 36 1.07 1.89 -4.53
CA LYS A 36 0.44 2.57 -5.67
C LYS A 36 1.26 3.77 -6.13
N GLU A 37 1.81 4.54 -5.20
CA GLU A 37 2.71 5.65 -5.50
C GLU A 37 4.02 5.16 -6.13
N LEU A 38 4.59 4.07 -5.61
CA LEU A 38 5.74 3.41 -6.23
C LEU A 38 5.45 2.94 -7.65
N GLU A 39 4.29 2.33 -7.91
CA GLU A 39 3.88 1.88 -9.24
C GLU A 39 3.75 3.05 -10.22
N TYR A 40 3.22 4.19 -9.77
CA TYR A 40 3.21 5.42 -10.55
C TYR A 40 4.63 5.91 -10.87
N LEU A 41 5.53 5.95 -9.88
CA LEU A 41 6.93 6.33 -10.08
C LEU A 41 7.67 5.35 -10.99
N PHE A 42 7.39 4.04 -10.90
CA PHE A 42 7.96 3.04 -11.80
C PHE A 42 7.54 3.30 -13.24
N ALA A 43 6.27 3.62 -13.47
CA ALA A 43 5.77 3.95 -14.80
C ALA A 43 6.41 5.24 -15.35
N ASP A 44 6.48 6.29 -14.52
CA ASP A 44 7.06 7.59 -14.88
C ASP A 44 8.58 7.51 -15.17
N CYS A 45 9.31 6.73 -14.37
CA CYS A 45 10.74 6.48 -14.56
C CYS A 45 11.04 5.42 -15.64
N GLY A 46 10.03 4.74 -16.19
CA GLY A 46 10.18 3.65 -17.17
C GLY A 46 10.85 2.38 -16.62
N ILE A 47 10.64 2.06 -15.34
CA ILE A 47 11.21 0.88 -14.69
C ILE A 47 10.28 -0.32 -14.91
N THR A 48 10.74 -1.26 -15.73
CA THR A 48 9.99 -2.49 -16.06
C THR A 48 10.49 -3.72 -15.31
N ASP A 49 11.77 -3.74 -14.93
CA ASP A 49 12.42 -4.87 -14.25
C ASP A 49 11.87 -5.12 -12.84
N ASP A 50 11.39 -6.34 -12.59
CA ASP A 50 10.75 -6.72 -11.33
C ASP A 50 11.72 -6.66 -10.15
N THR A 51 12.94 -7.16 -10.33
CA THR A 51 13.99 -7.14 -9.28
C THR A 51 14.33 -5.72 -8.89
N GLN A 52 14.43 -4.80 -9.85
CA GLN A 52 14.65 -3.39 -9.63
C GLN A 52 13.48 -2.73 -8.90
N LYS A 53 12.22 -3.07 -9.24
CA LYS A 53 11.04 -2.58 -8.51
C LYS A 53 11.05 -2.99 -7.04
N LYS A 54 11.33 -4.27 -6.75
CA LYS A 54 11.42 -4.78 -5.37
C LYS A 54 12.53 -4.05 -4.58
N LYS A 55 13.71 -3.85 -5.19
CA LYS A 55 14.82 -3.10 -4.57
C LYS A 55 14.46 -1.66 -4.25
N TYR A 56 13.78 -0.96 -5.17
CA TYR A 56 13.31 0.39 -4.90
C TYR A 56 12.25 0.43 -3.81
N ALA A 57 11.31 -0.52 -3.80
CA ALA A 57 10.32 -0.60 -2.75
C ALA A 57 10.95 -0.81 -1.36
N ALA A 58 11.99 -1.64 -1.24
CA ALA A 58 12.73 -1.81 0.02
C ALA A 58 13.62 -0.60 0.38
N ARG A 59 13.93 0.29 -0.58
CA ARG A 59 14.82 1.44 -0.36
C ARG A 59 14.15 2.57 0.44
N TYR A 60 12.85 2.77 0.30
CA TYR A 60 12.16 3.91 0.92
C TYR A 60 11.59 3.63 2.31
N VAL A 61 11.64 2.37 2.77
CA VAL A 61 11.19 1.97 4.10
C VAL A 61 12.31 2.06 5.15
N SER A 62 11.95 1.82 6.42
CA SER A 62 12.92 1.68 7.50
C SER A 62 13.86 0.48 7.29
N TYR A 63 14.96 0.44 8.03
CA TYR A 63 15.90 -0.67 7.93
C TYR A 63 15.25 -2.01 8.32
N ASP A 64 14.51 -2.03 9.43
CA ASP A 64 13.86 -3.25 9.95
C ASP A 64 12.77 -3.77 9.00
N THR A 65 12.00 -2.85 8.40
CA THR A 65 11.00 -3.19 7.38
C THR A 65 11.67 -3.69 6.09
N ALA A 66 12.75 -3.05 5.65
CA ALA A 66 13.51 -3.50 4.49
C ALA A 66 14.07 -4.92 4.71
N GLU A 67 14.66 -5.19 5.88
CA GLU A 67 15.19 -6.51 6.23
C GLU A 67 14.09 -7.58 6.16
N THR A 68 12.92 -7.28 6.73
CA THR A 68 11.75 -8.17 6.67
C THR A 68 11.32 -8.46 5.23
N TRP A 69 11.27 -7.44 4.37
CA TRP A 69 10.81 -7.58 2.98
C TRP A 69 11.83 -8.29 2.08
N LEU A 70 13.13 -8.09 2.33
CA LEU A 70 14.23 -8.75 1.63
C LEU A 70 14.37 -10.23 2.03
N GLY A 71 13.97 -10.58 3.25
CA GLY A 71 13.94 -11.95 3.75
C GLY A 71 12.81 -12.82 3.19
N LEU A 72 11.84 -12.22 2.48
CA LEU A 72 10.75 -12.98 1.85
C LEU A 72 11.28 -13.90 0.75
N PRO A 73 10.82 -15.17 0.68
CA PRO A 73 11.20 -16.06 -0.41
C PRO A 73 10.82 -15.49 -1.78
N GLU A 74 9.73 -14.71 -1.84
CA GLU A 74 9.25 -14.01 -3.02
C GLU A 74 10.18 -12.89 -3.52
N PHE A 75 11.14 -12.48 -2.70
CA PHE A 75 12.18 -11.55 -3.15
C PHE A 75 13.23 -12.24 -4.03
N GLY A 76 13.48 -13.53 -3.80
CA GLY A 76 14.49 -14.32 -4.48
C GLY A 76 14.23 -14.55 -5.97
N ASP A 77 15.30 -14.86 -6.70
CA ASP A 77 15.29 -15.01 -8.16
C ASP A 77 14.90 -16.42 -8.63
N ASN A 78 14.76 -17.39 -7.72
CA ASN A 78 14.68 -18.81 -8.08
C ASN A 78 13.52 -19.52 -7.37
N THR A 79 12.44 -19.82 -8.11
CA THR A 79 11.35 -20.65 -7.56
C THR A 79 10.78 -21.57 -8.62
N ILE A 80 10.54 -22.81 -8.20
CA ILE A 80 9.85 -23.81 -9.01
C ILE A 80 8.36 -23.62 -8.78
N ILE A 81 7.65 -23.10 -9.80
CA ILE A 81 6.20 -22.99 -9.79
C ILE A 81 5.64 -23.95 -10.84
N GLY A 82 4.94 -25.00 -10.39
CA GLY A 82 4.36 -26.01 -11.27
C GLY A 82 5.40 -26.89 -11.97
N ASN A 83 5.18 -27.19 -13.25
CA ASN A 83 5.96 -28.17 -14.02
C ASN A 83 7.35 -27.62 -14.43
N ASN A 84 8.26 -27.55 -13.45
CA ASN A 84 9.73 -27.58 -13.59
C ASN A 84 10.40 -26.59 -14.57
N VAL A 85 10.11 -25.29 -14.46
CA VAL A 85 11.03 -24.25 -14.93
C VAL A 85 11.25 -23.24 -13.80
N PRO A 86 12.49 -23.04 -13.31
CA PRO A 86 12.78 -21.99 -12.36
C PRO A 86 12.45 -20.63 -13.00
N ARG A 87 11.59 -19.85 -12.37
CA ARG A 87 11.37 -18.46 -12.75
C ARG A 87 11.58 -17.53 -11.56
N PRO A 88 12.04 -16.29 -11.80
CA PRO A 88 12.02 -15.27 -10.77
C PRO A 88 10.57 -14.93 -10.40
N TYR A 89 10.37 -14.61 -9.13
CA TYR A 89 9.09 -14.07 -8.67
C TYR A 89 8.86 -12.70 -9.29
N MET A 90 7.64 -12.45 -9.75
CA MET A 90 7.26 -11.12 -10.23
C MET A 90 7.12 -10.14 -9.07
N TYR A 91 7.24 -8.85 -9.34
CA TYR A 91 7.02 -7.80 -8.34
C TYR A 91 5.62 -7.91 -7.69
N GLN A 92 4.60 -8.28 -8.47
CA GLN A 92 3.23 -8.43 -7.96
C GLN A 92 3.09 -9.59 -6.97
N GLU A 93 3.78 -10.71 -7.18
CA GLU A 93 3.75 -11.86 -6.27
C GLU A 93 4.41 -11.49 -4.93
N TRP A 94 5.56 -10.82 -5.00
CA TRP A 94 6.24 -10.29 -3.83
C TRP A 94 5.42 -9.22 -3.11
N LYS A 95 4.78 -8.29 -3.83
CA LYS A 95 3.89 -7.25 -3.25
C LYS A 95 2.75 -7.90 -2.46
N VAL A 96 2.14 -8.95 -2.98
CA VAL A 96 1.08 -9.70 -2.27
C VAL A 96 1.63 -10.36 -1.00
N ALA A 97 2.83 -10.96 -1.06
CA ALA A 97 3.48 -11.52 0.12
C ALA A 97 3.79 -10.45 1.17
N VAL A 98 4.30 -9.29 0.76
CA VAL A 98 4.53 -8.15 1.66
C VAL A 98 3.22 -7.67 2.29
N LEU A 99 2.15 -7.47 1.51
CA LEU A 99 0.85 -7.05 2.05
C LEU A 99 0.28 -8.06 3.07
N ARG A 100 0.55 -9.35 2.90
CA ARG A 100 0.11 -10.40 3.86
C ARG A 100 0.84 -10.35 5.20
N LEU A 101 2.04 -9.77 5.26
CA LEU A 101 2.75 -9.57 6.53
C LEU A 101 2.06 -8.56 7.45
N TYR A 102 1.23 -7.68 6.89
CA TYR A 102 0.57 -6.60 7.62
C TYR A 102 -0.96 -6.79 7.61
N PRO A 103 -1.54 -7.42 8.64
CA PRO A 103 -2.99 -7.51 8.79
C PRO A 103 -3.63 -6.12 8.75
N GLY A 104 -4.63 -5.92 7.89
CA GLY A 104 -5.26 -4.61 7.67
C GLY A 104 -4.64 -3.76 6.55
N ALA A 105 -3.54 -4.20 5.94
CA ALA A 105 -3.02 -3.64 4.69
C ALA A 105 -3.79 -4.12 3.47
N ASP A 106 -4.50 -5.25 3.53
CA ASP A 106 -5.36 -5.65 2.43
C ASP A 106 -6.59 -4.72 2.36
N ALA A 107 -6.72 -4.00 1.24
CA ALA A 107 -7.87 -3.17 0.96
C ALA A 107 -9.18 -3.95 0.87
N SER A 108 -9.15 -5.30 0.85
CA SER A 108 -10.29 -6.22 0.97
C SER A 108 -10.67 -6.58 2.43
N ALA A 109 -9.80 -6.25 3.39
CA ALA A 109 -9.99 -6.42 4.82
C ALA A 109 -9.96 -5.08 5.58
N CYS A 110 -9.98 -3.95 4.85
CA CYS A 110 -9.89 -2.60 5.42
C CYS A 110 -10.87 -2.40 6.57
N TYR A 111 -12.17 -2.66 6.42
CA TYR A 111 -13.08 -2.46 7.54
C TYR A 111 -13.89 -3.71 7.85
N ASN A 112 -14.24 -3.91 9.11
CA ASN A 112 -15.21 -4.91 9.55
C ASN A 112 -16.36 -4.22 10.29
N LEU A 113 -17.44 -4.96 10.57
CA LEU A 113 -18.59 -4.41 11.30
C LEU A 113 -18.20 -3.90 12.70
N GLY A 114 -17.25 -4.57 13.36
CA GLY A 114 -16.70 -4.14 14.64
C GLY A 114 -16.01 -2.78 14.58
N ASP A 115 -15.37 -2.40 13.47
CA ASP A 115 -14.81 -1.06 13.29
C ASP A 115 -15.91 0.01 13.27
N LEU A 116 -17.06 -0.31 12.64
CA LEU A 116 -18.23 0.58 12.61
C LEU A 116 -18.87 0.68 14.01
N GLU A 117 -19.05 -0.45 14.69
CA GLU A 117 -19.58 -0.50 16.06
C GLU A 117 -18.68 0.23 17.05
N GLN A 118 -17.36 0.07 16.93
CA GLN A 118 -16.39 0.80 17.75
C GLN A 118 -16.46 2.30 17.50
N LEU A 119 -16.54 2.74 16.24
CA LEU A 119 -16.70 4.16 15.90
C LEU A 119 -17.98 4.74 16.52
N VAL A 120 -19.11 4.02 16.42
CA VAL A 120 -20.39 4.43 17.01
C VAL A 120 -20.29 4.49 18.53
N ASN A 121 -19.71 3.48 19.18
CA ASN A 121 -19.57 3.41 20.63
C ASN A 121 -18.61 4.48 21.18
N GLN A 122 -17.49 4.74 20.51
CA GLN A 122 -16.57 5.82 20.90
C GLN A 122 -17.23 7.20 20.78
N THR A 123 -18.03 7.38 19.73
CA THR A 123 -18.76 8.64 19.48
C THR A 123 -19.90 8.84 20.47
N PHE A 124 -20.62 7.77 20.82
CA PHE A 124 -21.67 7.77 21.85
C PHE A 124 -21.11 8.13 23.23
N ASN A 125 -19.96 7.56 23.60
CA ASN A 125 -19.31 7.83 24.89
C ASN A 125 -18.66 9.23 24.98
N SER A 126 -18.24 9.82 23.85
CA SER A 126 -17.50 11.09 23.84
C SER A 126 -18.36 12.34 23.61
N GLY A 127 -19.64 12.16 23.25
CA GLY A 127 -20.61 13.24 23.03
C GLY A 127 -20.34 14.06 21.77
N LEU A 128 -21.33 14.09 20.87
CA LEU A 128 -21.30 14.88 19.61
C LEU A 128 -21.69 16.35 19.83
N ALA A 129 -21.14 16.98 20.86
CA ALA A 129 -21.57 18.30 21.33
C ALA A 129 -21.24 19.47 20.39
N THR A 130 -20.46 19.24 19.31
CA THR A 130 -20.07 20.28 18.36
C THR A 130 -20.28 19.81 16.92
N LEU A 131 -20.60 20.77 16.04
CA LEU A 131 -20.78 20.51 14.61
C LEU A 131 -19.52 19.93 13.97
N GLY A 132 -18.32 20.39 14.38
CA GLY A 132 -17.05 19.86 13.89
C GLY A 132 -16.87 18.38 14.21
N ARG A 133 -17.11 17.97 15.46
CA ARG A 133 -17.07 16.55 15.86
C ARG A 133 -18.10 15.70 15.14
N PHE A 134 -19.29 16.23 14.89
CA PHE A 134 -20.31 15.56 14.08
C PHE A 134 -19.86 15.37 12.63
N SER A 135 -19.26 16.40 12.01
CA SER A 135 -18.74 16.31 10.65
C SER A 135 -17.59 15.32 10.52
N ASP A 136 -16.67 15.28 11.48
CA ASP A 136 -15.58 14.29 11.51
C ASP A 136 -16.13 12.87 11.66
N TYR A 137 -17.01 12.64 12.64
CA TYR A 137 -17.70 11.36 12.81
C TYR A 137 -18.44 10.93 11.54
N TYR A 138 -19.19 11.85 10.91
CA TYR A 138 -19.95 11.55 9.70
C TYR A 138 -19.04 11.15 8.54
N ARG A 139 -17.89 11.82 8.37
CA ARG A 139 -16.90 11.47 7.35
C ARG A 139 -16.32 10.08 7.60
N ASP A 140 -15.96 9.78 8.84
CA ASP A 140 -15.38 8.49 9.21
C ASP A 140 -16.40 7.35 9.10
N PHE A 141 -17.64 7.58 9.54
CA PHE A 141 -18.75 6.64 9.38
C PHE A 141 -19.02 6.36 7.91
N GLN A 142 -19.11 7.39 7.06
CA GLN A 142 -19.32 7.23 5.62
C GLN A 142 -18.17 6.47 4.96
N ARG A 143 -16.92 6.69 5.37
CA ARG A 143 -15.75 5.97 4.87
C ARG A 143 -15.85 4.47 5.16
N ILE A 144 -16.17 4.11 6.41
CA ILE A 144 -16.30 2.71 6.85
C ILE A 144 -17.53 2.05 6.21
N ALA A 145 -18.71 2.67 6.33
CA ALA A 145 -19.98 2.10 5.86
C ALA A 145 -20.01 1.90 4.34
N ARG A 146 -19.53 2.86 3.55
CA ARG A 146 -19.48 2.73 2.08
C ARG A 146 -18.54 1.63 1.64
N TRP A 147 -17.40 1.48 2.33
CA TRP A 147 -16.48 0.40 2.05
C TRP A 147 -17.12 -0.96 2.40
N LEU A 148 -17.81 -1.09 3.54
CA LEU A 148 -18.49 -2.33 3.93
C LEU A 148 -19.60 -2.69 2.94
N LEU A 149 -20.40 -1.71 2.50
CA LEU A 149 -21.45 -1.90 1.51
C LEU A 149 -20.89 -2.36 0.16
N ALA A 150 -19.83 -1.71 -0.32
CA ALA A 150 -19.19 -2.05 -1.59
C ALA A 150 -18.56 -3.45 -1.59
N ASN A 151 -18.18 -3.97 -0.42
CA ASN A 151 -17.58 -5.30 -0.25
C ASN A 151 -18.59 -6.36 0.23
N GLY A 152 -19.89 -6.05 0.28
CA GLY A 152 -20.95 -7.00 0.68
C GLY A 152 -20.85 -7.47 2.14
N LYS A 153 -20.22 -6.67 3.01
CA LYS A 153 -20.04 -6.95 4.44
C LYS A 153 -21.03 -6.20 5.34
N LEU A 154 -21.91 -5.41 4.74
CA LEU A 154 -23.05 -4.75 5.36
C LEU A 154 -24.30 -5.20 4.59
N TYR A 155 -25.27 -5.83 5.26
CA TYR A 155 -26.53 -6.28 4.67
C TYR A 155 -27.68 -5.33 5.01
#